data_AF-A0A7S3RIW4-F1
#
_entry.id   AF-A0A7S3RIW4-F1
#
_cell.length_a   1.000
_cell.length_b   1.000
_cell.length_c   1.000
_cell.angle_alpha   90.00
_cell.angle_beta   90.00
_cell.angle_gamma   90.00
#
_symmetry.space_group_name_H-M   'P 1'
#
loop_
_entity.id
_entity.type
_entity.pdbx_description
1 polymer ?
#
loop_
_entity_poly.entity_id
_entity_poly.type
_entity_poly.pdbx_seq_one_letter_code
_entity_poly.pdbx_strand_id
1 'polypeptide(L)'
;GVPPAAPAVLGFSDTTLKYCNARLGEGWVARGEHRERCRRANVSILRIGGWTMCKNLEWLMCALRGRLAPAAVHARLRGQLVVSLPLSRLDTRRLQSGSFLVPHTGCGDFAENHVYFLEACVLSEVCTNRDQLFNLSRSVGDPFSFRCEYDRAGYARLREMLQR
;
A
#
# COMPACT_ATOMS: atom_id res chain seq x y z
N GLY A 1 -25.32 4.39 14.05
CA GLY A 1 -23.99 4.05 14.56
C GLY A 1 -22.94 4.47 13.55
N VAL A 2 -21.77 4.93 13.99
CA VAL A 2 -20.67 5.28 13.08
C VAL A 2 -20.13 3.98 12.46
N PRO A 3 -20.05 3.85 11.12
CA PRO A 3 -19.53 2.64 10.49
C PRO A 3 -18.09 2.33 10.95
N PRO A 4 -17.69 1.05 11.00
CA PRO A 4 -16.36 0.64 11.40
C PRO A 4 -15.32 1.22 10.45
N ALA A 5 -14.16 1.59 11.00
CA ALA A 5 -13.15 2.27 10.21
C ALA A 5 -12.57 1.38 9.12
N ALA A 6 -12.56 1.88 7.88
CA ALA A 6 -12.04 1.17 6.72
C ALA A 6 -10.50 1.29 6.70
N PRO A 7 -9.73 0.20 6.88
CA PRO A 7 -8.28 0.26 6.87
C PRO A 7 -7.74 0.73 5.52
N ALA A 8 -6.66 1.50 5.57
CA ALA A 8 -5.89 1.86 4.39
C ALA A 8 -5.13 0.63 3.90
N VAL A 9 -5.28 0.27 2.64
CA VAL A 9 -4.60 -0.87 2.02
C VAL A 9 -3.45 -0.36 1.17
N LEU A 10 -2.27 -0.87 1.47
CA LEU A 10 -1.06 -0.70 0.68
C LEU A 10 -0.91 -1.89 -0.27
N GLY A 11 -0.77 -1.59 -1.56
CA GLY A 11 -0.65 -2.57 -2.63
C GLY A 11 -1.14 -2.01 -3.96
N PHE A 12 -1.16 -2.85 -4.98
CA PHE A 12 -1.39 -2.44 -6.37
C PHE A 12 -2.59 -3.17 -6.98
N SER A 13 -3.02 -2.76 -8.19
CA SER A 13 -4.31 -3.11 -8.81
C SER A 13 -4.78 -4.53 -8.46
N ASP A 14 -4.00 -5.52 -8.86
CA ASP A 14 -4.41 -6.91 -8.77
C ASP A 14 -4.29 -7.49 -7.35
N THR A 15 -3.31 -7.05 -6.55
CA THR A 15 -3.15 -7.52 -5.16
C THR A 15 -4.21 -6.95 -4.24
N THR A 16 -4.53 -5.67 -4.42
CA THR A 16 -5.62 -4.98 -3.70
C THR A 16 -6.98 -5.53 -4.12
N LEU A 17 -7.21 -5.81 -5.40
CA LEU A 17 -8.46 -6.45 -5.85
C LEU A 17 -8.61 -7.88 -5.29
N LYS A 18 -7.56 -8.70 -5.34
CA LYS A 18 -7.55 -10.03 -4.71
C LYS A 18 -7.90 -9.94 -3.22
N TYR A 19 -7.33 -8.97 -2.51
CA TYR A 19 -7.63 -8.75 -1.11
C TYR A 19 -9.10 -8.37 -0.86
N CYS A 20 -9.64 -7.42 -1.63
CA CYS A 20 -11.03 -7.00 -1.49
C CYS A 20 -12.01 -8.16 -1.78
N ASN A 21 -11.73 -8.97 -2.80
CA ASN A 21 -12.56 -10.13 -3.14
C ASN A 21 -12.50 -11.21 -2.06
N ALA A 22 -11.31 -11.50 -1.51
CA ALA A 22 -11.16 -12.44 -0.41
C ALA A 22 -11.99 -12.03 0.82
N ARG A 23 -12.03 -10.73 1.18
CA ARG A 23 -12.88 -10.22 2.27
C ARG A 23 -14.38 -10.39 2.03
N LEU A 24 -14.78 -10.40 0.76
CA LEU A 24 -16.18 -10.57 0.37
C LEU A 24 -16.58 -12.04 0.20
N GLY A 25 -15.62 -12.98 0.22
CA GLY A 25 -15.85 -14.37 -0.15
C GLY A 25 -16.17 -14.55 -1.63
N GLU A 26 -15.71 -13.64 -2.48
CA GLU A 26 -16.02 -13.58 -3.91
C GLU A 26 -14.81 -13.99 -4.78
N GLY A 27 -15.07 -14.52 -5.98
CA GLY A 27 -14.04 -14.93 -6.93
C GLY A 27 -13.32 -13.78 -7.64
N TRP A 28 -12.42 -14.11 -8.57
CA TRP A 28 -11.76 -13.12 -9.42
C TRP A 28 -12.75 -12.46 -10.39
N VAL A 29 -12.50 -11.19 -10.69
CA VAL A 29 -13.45 -10.28 -11.35
C VAL A 29 -12.70 -9.26 -12.19
N ALA A 30 -13.33 -8.69 -13.22
CA ALA A 30 -12.68 -7.73 -14.10
C ALA A 30 -12.24 -6.46 -13.35
N ARG A 31 -11.09 -5.87 -13.73
CA ARG A 31 -10.50 -4.67 -13.08
C ARG A 31 -11.45 -3.46 -13.02
N GLY A 32 -12.45 -3.38 -13.90
CA GLY A 32 -13.46 -2.32 -13.92
C GLY A 32 -14.26 -2.20 -12.60
N GLU A 33 -14.41 -3.30 -11.86
CA GLU A 33 -15.16 -3.34 -10.61
C GLU A 33 -14.32 -3.04 -9.36
N HIS A 34 -13.01 -2.78 -9.50
CA HIS A 34 -12.08 -2.73 -8.37
C HIS A 34 -12.50 -1.74 -7.27
N ARG A 35 -12.90 -0.51 -7.63
CA ARG A 35 -13.37 0.49 -6.66
C ARG A 35 -14.58 -0.01 -5.88
N GLU A 36 -15.54 -0.61 -6.57
CA GLU A 36 -16.81 -1.02 -5.98
C GLU A 36 -16.62 -2.21 -5.05
N ARG A 37 -15.80 -3.20 -5.45
CA ARG A 37 -15.43 -4.34 -4.60
C ARG A 37 -14.73 -3.86 -3.32
N CYS A 38 -13.74 -2.98 -3.42
CA CYS A 38 -13.05 -2.48 -2.23
C CYS A 38 -13.93 -1.60 -1.33
N ARG A 39 -14.85 -0.83 -1.91
CA ARG A 39 -15.87 -0.09 -1.15
C ARG A 39 -16.77 -1.06 -0.36
N ARG A 40 -17.28 -2.11 -1.01
CA ARG A 40 -18.11 -3.15 -0.37
C ARG A 40 -17.35 -3.92 0.71
N ALA A 41 -16.05 -4.16 0.49
CA ALA A 41 -15.17 -4.82 1.45
C ALA A 41 -14.80 -3.95 2.66
N ASN A 42 -15.28 -2.70 2.71
CA ASN A 42 -14.98 -1.69 3.71
C ASN A 42 -13.47 -1.42 3.86
N VAL A 43 -12.77 -1.18 2.75
CA VAL A 43 -11.35 -0.85 2.74
C VAL A 43 -11.07 0.44 1.97
N SER A 44 -10.07 1.19 2.42
CA SER A 44 -9.63 2.43 1.78
C SER A 44 -8.42 2.15 0.89
N ILE A 45 -8.54 2.45 -0.40
CA ILE A 45 -7.47 2.27 -1.38
C ILE A 45 -7.11 3.62 -1.99
N LEU A 46 -5.86 3.79 -2.42
CA LEU A 46 -5.49 4.94 -3.25
C LEU A 46 -6.07 4.77 -4.65
N ARG A 47 -6.93 5.70 -5.07
CA ARG A 47 -7.38 5.85 -6.46
C ARG A 47 -7.30 7.31 -6.85
N ILE A 48 -6.31 7.66 -7.67
CA ILE A 48 -6.07 9.03 -8.12
C ILE A 48 -6.15 9.12 -9.64
N GLY A 49 -6.83 10.15 -10.14
CA GLY A 49 -6.71 10.59 -11.54
C GLY A 49 -5.41 11.37 -11.74
N GLY A 50 -4.75 11.18 -12.89
CA GLY A 50 -3.45 11.78 -13.18
C GLY A 50 -2.39 11.39 -12.14
N TRP A 51 -2.05 10.10 -12.10
CA TRP A 51 -1.13 9.52 -11.12
C TRP A 51 0.28 10.13 -11.21
N THR A 52 0.89 10.41 -10.06
CA THR A 52 2.31 10.75 -9.94
C THR A 52 2.88 10.11 -8.68
N MET A 53 4.20 9.91 -8.64
CA MET A 53 4.86 9.39 -7.45
C MET A 53 4.66 10.30 -6.23
N CYS A 54 4.65 11.62 -6.43
CA CYS A 54 4.40 12.58 -5.34
C CYS A 54 3.02 12.38 -4.69
N LYS A 55 1.97 12.19 -5.50
CA LYS A 55 0.62 11.91 -4.97
C LYS A 55 0.56 10.57 -4.23
N ASN A 56 1.34 9.59 -4.69
CA ASN A 56 1.45 8.29 -4.06
C ASN A 56 2.06 8.41 -2.64
N LEU A 57 3.19 9.11 -2.54
CA LEU A 57 3.86 9.37 -1.27
C LEU A 57 3.04 10.27 -0.34
N GLU A 58 2.36 11.28 -0.87
CA GLU A 58 1.45 12.12 -0.09
C GLU A 58 0.33 11.29 0.55
N TRP A 59 -0.30 10.41 -0.22
CA TRP A 59 -1.34 9.52 0.29
C TRP A 59 -0.80 8.60 1.38
N LEU A 60 0.37 7.99 1.17
CA LEU A 60 1.02 7.13 2.18
C LEU A 60 1.27 7.88 3.48
N MET A 61 1.82 9.10 3.41
CA MET A 61 2.07 9.93 4.58
C MET A 61 0.77 10.37 5.28
N CYS A 62 -0.30 10.61 4.53
CA CYS A 62 -1.63 10.88 5.08
C CYS A 62 -2.22 9.65 5.79
N ALA A 63 -2.09 8.45 5.20
CA ALA A 63 -2.51 7.18 5.79
C ALA A 63 -1.82 6.93 7.13
N LEU A 64 -0.51 7.09 7.17
CA LEU A 64 0.31 6.92 8.39
C LEU A 64 -0.11 7.87 9.51
N ARG A 65 -0.53 9.08 9.17
CA ARG A 65 -0.96 10.10 10.14
C ARG A 65 -2.45 10.00 10.49
N GLY A 66 -3.18 9.03 9.94
CA GLY A 66 -4.63 8.89 10.12
C GLY A 66 -5.43 10.04 9.54
N ARG A 67 -4.93 10.67 8.47
CA ARG A 67 -5.48 11.88 7.83
C ARG A 67 -6.27 11.60 6.55
N LEU A 68 -6.48 10.34 6.18
CA LEU A 68 -7.31 10.01 5.02
C LEU A 68 -8.77 10.38 5.26
N ALA A 69 -9.44 10.91 4.25
CA ALA A 69 -10.86 11.23 4.34
C ALA A 69 -11.72 9.94 4.34
N PRO A 70 -12.80 9.87 5.15
CA PRO A 70 -13.18 10.83 6.19
C PRO A 70 -12.25 10.75 7.41
N ALA A 71 -11.65 11.88 7.78
CA ALA A 71 -10.56 11.95 8.77
C ALA A 71 -10.94 11.41 10.15
N ALA A 72 -12.20 11.55 10.57
CA ALA A 72 -12.68 11.03 11.86
C ALA A 72 -12.61 9.50 11.97
N VAL A 73 -12.73 8.81 10.82
CA VAL A 73 -12.72 7.35 10.75
C VAL A 73 -11.28 6.83 10.75
N HIS A 74 -10.40 7.47 9.97
CA HIS A 74 -8.98 7.13 9.89
C HIS A 74 -8.17 7.55 11.12
N ALA A 75 -8.63 8.57 11.87
CA ALA A 75 -8.01 8.94 13.14
C ALA A 75 -7.99 7.79 14.16
N ARG A 76 -8.91 6.82 14.07
CA ARG A 76 -8.92 5.62 14.92
C ARG A 76 -7.88 4.59 14.50
N LEU A 77 -7.53 4.58 13.22
CA LEU A 77 -6.59 3.64 12.61
C LEU A 77 -5.18 4.21 12.47
N ARG A 78 -4.88 5.43 12.94
CA ARG A 78 -3.55 6.10 12.86
C ARG A 78 -2.37 5.14 12.75
N GLY A 79 -1.69 5.15 11.60
CA GLY A 79 -0.50 4.34 11.34
C GLY A 79 -0.78 2.90 10.92
N GLN A 80 -2.01 2.41 11.07
CA GLN A 80 -2.44 1.08 10.68
C GLN A 80 -2.71 1.02 9.17
N LEU A 81 -1.86 0.27 8.50
CA LEU A 81 -1.98 -0.12 7.11
C LEU A 81 -2.31 -1.61 7.05
N VAL A 82 -2.99 -2.00 5.98
CA VAL A 82 -3.13 -3.38 5.56
C VAL A 82 -2.26 -3.57 4.34
N VAL A 83 -1.38 -4.56 4.37
CA VAL A 83 -0.52 -4.90 3.25
C VAL A 83 -1.15 -6.04 2.46
N SER A 84 -1.51 -5.79 1.19
CA SER A 84 -2.16 -6.81 0.34
C SER A 84 -1.16 -7.79 -0.29
N LEU A 85 0.14 -7.46 -0.32
CA LEU A 85 1.22 -8.35 -0.73
C LEU A 85 2.42 -8.23 0.23
N PRO A 86 2.77 -9.26 1.02
CA PRO A 86 3.91 -9.15 1.95
C PRO A 86 5.23 -8.94 1.19
N LEU A 87 6.13 -8.12 1.75
CA LEU A 87 7.42 -7.78 1.11
C LEU A 87 8.34 -8.98 0.93
N SER A 88 8.22 -10.00 1.78
CA SER A 88 8.91 -11.28 1.62
C SER A 88 8.60 -12.00 0.30
N ARG A 89 7.50 -11.62 -0.37
CA ARG A 89 7.10 -12.13 -1.69
C ARG A 89 7.42 -11.16 -2.84
N LEU A 90 8.02 -10.01 -2.54
CA LEU A 90 8.51 -9.11 -3.57
C LEU A 90 9.80 -9.70 -4.15
N ASP A 91 9.78 -9.99 -5.45
CA ASP A 91 10.98 -10.44 -6.15
C ASP A 91 11.91 -9.24 -6.37
N THR A 92 12.90 -9.07 -5.50
CA THR A 92 13.87 -7.96 -5.59
C THR A 92 14.96 -8.21 -6.64
N ARG A 93 15.16 -9.45 -7.08
CA ARG A 93 16.10 -9.79 -8.17
C ARG A 93 15.58 -9.24 -9.50
N ARG A 94 14.26 -9.22 -9.65
CA ARG A 94 13.59 -8.48 -10.72
C ARG A 94 13.98 -7.00 -10.69
N LEU A 95 13.89 -6.30 -9.58
CA LEU A 95 14.30 -4.87 -9.51
C LEU A 95 15.75 -4.60 -9.98
N GLN A 96 16.68 -5.53 -9.77
CA GLN A 96 18.11 -5.35 -10.05
C GLN A 96 18.54 -5.77 -11.47
N SER A 97 17.86 -6.77 -12.06
CA SER A 97 18.35 -7.43 -13.27
C SER A 97 18.26 -6.60 -14.55
N GLY A 98 17.61 -5.42 -14.52
CA GLY A 98 17.32 -4.63 -15.72
C GLY A 98 16.54 -5.39 -16.81
N SER A 99 16.16 -6.66 -16.57
CA SER A 99 15.59 -7.61 -17.52
C SER A 99 14.11 -7.33 -17.82
N PHE A 100 13.72 -6.06 -17.65
CA PHE A 100 12.40 -5.46 -17.91
C PHE A 100 12.36 -4.75 -19.26
N LEU A 101 13.47 -4.79 -20.00
CA LEU A 101 13.57 -4.32 -21.39
C LEU A 101 12.85 -5.24 -22.40
N VAL A 102 12.10 -6.25 -21.92
CA VAL A 102 11.16 -6.98 -22.78
C VAL A 102 9.89 -6.14 -22.88
N PRO A 103 9.52 -5.65 -24.08
CA PRO A 103 8.35 -4.82 -24.26
C PRO A 103 7.08 -5.66 -24.09
N HIS A 104 6.65 -5.89 -22.85
CA HIS A 104 5.24 -6.22 -22.63
C HIS A 104 4.43 -4.96 -22.93
N THR A 105 3.44 -5.14 -23.80
CA THR A 105 2.55 -4.15 -24.41
C THR A 105 1.58 -3.47 -23.42
N GLY A 106 2.02 -3.20 -22.20
CA GLY A 106 1.25 -2.48 -21.20
C GLY A 106 2.12 -2.05 -20.02
N CYS A 107 2.19 -0.75 -19.76
CA CYS A 107 2.91 -0.13 -18.63
C CYS A 107 2.44 -0.56 -17.22
N GLY A 108 1.53 -1.54 -17.10
CA GLY A 108 0.81 -1.88 -15.86
C GLY A 108 1.68 -2.56 -14.81
N ASP A 109 2.29 -3.70 -15.13
CA ASP A 109 2.99 -4.52 -14.13
C ASP A 109 4.38 -3.96 -13.77
N PHE A 110 4.96 -3.14 -14.66
CA PHE A 110 6.28 -2.52 -14.54
C PHE A 110 6.35 -1.45 -13.44
N ALA A 111 5.33 -0.60 -13.35
CA ALA A 111 5.30 0.51 -12.41
C ALA A 111 4.94 0.05 -10.99
N GLU A 112 4.05 -0.93 -10.87
CA GLU A 112 3.44 -1.33 -9.60
C GLU A 112 4.45 -1.90 -8.60
N ASN A 113 5.40 -2.75 -9.04
CA ASN A 113 6.42 -3.31 -8.14
C ASN A 113 7.46 -2.27 -7.68
N HIS A 114 7.85 -1.33 -8.54
CA HIS A 114 8.78 -0.24 -8.17
C HIS A 114 8.14 0.75 -7.21
N VAL A 115 6.88 1.12 -7.48
CA VAL A 115 6.09 1.99 -6.60
C VAL A 115 5.95 1.32 -5.23
N TYR A 116 5.59 0.04 -5.20
CA TYR A 116 5.41 -0.69 -3.96
C TYR A 116 6.73 -0.87 -3.17
N PHE A 117 7.84 -1.12 -3.87
CA PHE A 117 9.16 -1.14 -3.24
C PHE A 117 9.53 0.22 -2.63
N LEU A 118 9.28 1.32 -3.36
CA LEU A 118 9.50 2.66 -2.84
C LEU A 118 8.64 2.93 -1.60
N GLU A 119 7.36 2.58 -1.62
CA GLU A 119 6.47 2.70 -0.45
C GLU A 119 7.02 1.95 0.76
N ALA A 120 7.53 0.73 0.55
CA ALA A 120 8.16 -0.06 1.59
C ALA A 120 9.43 0.59 2.15
N CYS A 121 10.30 1.13 1.28
CA CYS A 121 11.49 1.87 1.71
C CYS A 121 11.11 3.13 2.50
N VAL A 122 10.10 3.87 2.05
CA VAL A 122 9.60 5.03 2.80
C VAL A 122 9.10 4.61 4.17
N LEU A 123 8.35 3.50 4.26
CA LEU A 123 7.92 2.95 5.55
C LEU A 123 9.09 2.54 6.44
N SER A 124 10.15 1.94 5.89
CA SER A 124 11.33 1.56 6.68
C SER A 124 12.11 2.76 7.23
N GLU A 125 12.00 3.92 6.58
CA GLU A 125 12.62 5.16 7.05
C GLU A 125 11.78 5.90 8.10
N VAL A 126 10.45 5.73 8.09
CA VAL A 126 9.53 6.51 8.94
C VAL A 126 8.82 5.69 10.02
N CYS A 127 9.13 4.40 10.17
CA CYS A 127 8.57 3.53 11.21
C CYS A 127 9.68 2.89 12.05
N THR A 128 9.62 3.00 13.38
CA THR A 128 10.61 2.38 14.29
C THR A 128 10.53 0.86 14.26
N ASN A 129 9.32 0.30 14.10
CA ASN A 129 9.05 -1.13 14.01
C ASN A 129 9.15 -1.70 12.59
N ARG A 130 9.98 -1.09 11.73
CA ARG A 130 10.16 -1.46 10.31
C ARG A 130 10.48 -2.93 10.06
N ASP A 131 11.14 -3.62 10.98
CA ASP A 131 11.49 -5.03 10.81
C ASP A 131 10.24 -5.92 10.69
N GLN A 132 9.12 -5.50 11.28
CA GLN A 132 7.83 -6.18 11.14
C GLN A 132 7.32 -6.17 9.70
N LEU A 133 7.67 -5.15 8.91
CA LEU A 133 7.27 -5.01 7.51
C LEU A 133 7.88 -6.10 6.63
N PHE A 134 9.11 -6.53 6.93
CA PHE A 134 9.84 -7.54 6.16
C PHE A 134 9.57 -8.98 6.62
N ASN A 135 9.13 -9.16 7.87
CA ASN A 135 8.86 -10.47 8.48
C ASN A 135 7.40 -10.95 8.31
N LEU A 136 6.61 -10.25 7.49
CA LEU A 136 5.23 -10.64 7.17
C LEU A 136 5.22 -11.99 6.42
N SER A 137 4.71 -13.03 7.06
CA SER A 137 4.80 -14.44 6.60
C SER A 137 3.50 -15.22 6.80
N ARG A 138 2.51 -15.06 5.91
CA ARG A 138 1.24 -15.83 5.86
C ARG A 138 0.65 -15.85 4.45
N SER A 139 -0.31 -16.75 4.30
CA SER A 139 -1.06 -17.18 3.11
C SER A 139 -1.79 -16.05 2.38
N VAL A 140 -2.01 -16.25 1.08
CA VAL A 140 -2.82 -15.37 0.21
C VAL A 140 -4.25 -15.30 0.75
N GLY A 141 -4.79 -14.11 0.95
CA GLY A 141 -6.18 -13.88 1.38
C GLY A 141 -6.33 -13.35 2.81
N ASP A 142 -5.29 -13.47 3.65
CA ASP A 142 -5.28 -12.89 4.99
C ASP A 142 -4.38 -11.64 4.99
N PRO A 143 -4.95 -10.43 5.10
CA PRO A 143 -4.16 -9.20 5.11
C PRO A 143 -3.27 -9.14 6.33
N PHE A 144 -2.02 -8.75 6.12
CA PHE A 144 -1.21 -8.32 7.24
C PHE A 144 -1.56 -6.90 7.62
N SER A 145 -2.10 -6.75 8.83
CA SER A 145 -2.16 -5.42 9.41
C SER A 145 -0.78 -5.06 9.94
N PHE A 146 -0.15 -4.06 9.32
CA PHE A 146 1.06 -3.42 9.81
C PHE A 146 0.68 -2.08 10.43
N ARG A 147 1.02 -1.87 11.70
CA ARG A 147 0.83 -0.57 12.35
C ARG A 147 2.20 0.10 12.50
N CYS A 148 2.42 1.14 11.71
CA CYS A 148 3.63 1.93 11.78
C CYS A 148 3.71 2.70 13.12
N GLU A 149 4.78 2.47 13.86
CA GLU A 149 5.21 3.32 14.97
C GLU A 149 5.98 4.52 14.38
N TYR A 150 5.25 5.60 14.11
CA TYR A 150 5.76 6.72 13.32
C TYR A 150 6.98 7.40 13.97
N ASP A 151 8.13 7.34 13.29
CA ASP A 151 9.37 8.04 13.64
C ASP A 151 9.39 9.44 13.01
N ARG A 152 9.14 10.47 13.82
CA ARG A 152 9.21 11.87 13.38
C ARG A 152 10.64 12.27 12.99
N ALA A 153 11.66 11.74 13.66
CA ALA A 153 13.06 12.04 13.34
C ALA A 153 13.46 11.34 12.03
N GLY A 154 13.02 10.10 11.82
CA GLY A 154 13.14 9.36 10.56
C GLY A 154 12.50 10.10 9.39
N TYR A 155 11.30 10.62 9.57
CA TYR A 155 10.68 11.48 8.57
C TYR A 155 11.49 12.76 8.27
N ALA A 156 12.08 13.39 9.27
CA ALA A 156 12.92 14.56 9.05
C ALA A 156 14.17 14.22 8.20
N ARG A 157 14.84 13.11 8.52
CA ARG A 157 15.99 12.59 7.74
C ARG A 157 15.59 12.25 6.31
N LEU A 158 14.48 11.54 6.11
CA LEU A 158 13.98 11.20 4.78
C LEU A 158 13.68 12.47 3.96
N ARG A 159 13.04 13.47 4.57
CA ARG A 159 12.75 14.74 3.91
C ARG A 159 14.04 15.46 3.48
N GLU A 160 15.05 15.51 4.35
CA GLU A 160 16.35 16.11 4.02
C GLU A 160 17.05 15.38 2.88
N MET A 161 16.97 14.05 2.83
CA MET A 161 17.54 13.25 1.75
C MET A 161 16.87 13.52 0.41
N LEU A 162 15.55 13.66 0.37
CA LEU A 162 14.78 13.90 -0.87
C LEU A 162 14.87 15.35 -1.39
N GLN A 163 15.45 16.26 -0.61
CA GLN A 163 15.63 17.67 -0.95
C GLN A 163 17.05 18.02 -1.41
N ARG A 164 17.96 17.04 -1.43
CA ARG A 164 19.33 17.16 -1.94
C ARG A 164 19.40 16.66 -3.38
#